data_AF-A0A6J5UK82-F1
#
_entry.id   AF-A0A6J5UK82-F1
#
_cell.length_a   1.000
_cell.length_b   1.000
_cell.length_c   1.000
_cell.angle_alpha   90.00
_cell.angle_beta   90.00
_cell.angle_gamma   90.00
#
_symmetry.space_group_name_H-M   'P 1'
#
loop_
_entity.id
_entity.type
_entity.pdbx_description
1 polymer ?
#
loop_
_entity_poly.entity_id
_entity_poly.type
_entity_poly.pdbx_seq_one_letter_code
_entity_poly.pdbx_strand_id
1 'polypeptide(L)'
;MADSTPLLSELNLADSEPPVLHTHLPSLDSTIERCIGDFGWAQFLQAILVSFSWFFDAQQTFITVFTDAEPTWHCTQLTDRHSSCNSASNICQLPQNLWAWDRPKYTSTVSEWALECSSSLVTGLPASAFFMGCLIGGLALATLADTSLGRKNMLFLSCLMMSLSTFLTAFSTNIWMYSALRFITGFGRATIGTSALVLSTELVGRRWRGQVGVIGFFCFTLGFLSLPAIAYSQRAHSWRSLYIWTSIPTFLYSITVHFLVRESPRWLFVRGRKEDAIATLKCIAPIDSATTKTPFTSSFISSLSLEQETWNVDLYSSISVLVERRWAFRRLSAVMAIGFGTGMVYYGMPLALGSLNFNLYLSVTFNALSELPASLIAFFFIDQMNRENVTPCFHQPLWDLQHYVCAERDESNMDKITNWVRACVFFQRLLSVQCLAYIYD
;
A
#
# COMPACT_ATOMS: atom_id res chain seq x y z
N MET A 1 67.32 21.04 -51.64
CA MET A 1 66.65 19.83 -52.16
C MET A 1 65.24 19.86 -51.60
N ALA A 2 64.27 20.19 -52.46
CA ALA A 2 62.80 20.20 -52.28
C ALA A 2 62.27 20.93 -51.03
N ASP A 3 61.70 22.14 -51.07
CA ASP A 3 60.56 22.64 -51.86
C ASP A 3 59.34 21.70 -51.87
N SER A 4 58.30 22.04 -51.10
CA SER A 4 57.03 22.53 -51.67
C SER A 4 56.00 22.92 -50.59
N THR A 5 55.92 24.24 -50.30
CA THR A 5 54.76 25.12 -50.59
C THR A 5 53.33 24.52 -50.73
N PRO A 6 52.23 25.33 -50.63
CA PRO A 6 52.05 26.62 -49.92
C PRO A 6 50.57 27.03 -49.56
N LEU A 7 50.43 28.33 -49.21
CA LEU A 7 49.28 29.26 -49.45
C LEU A 7 48.01 29.02 -48.60
N LEU A 8 47.22 29.99 -48.16
CA LEU A 8 47.12 31.47 -48.24
C LEU A 8 46.12 31.78 -47.10
N SER A 9 46.42 32.72 -46.20
CA SER A 9 46.03 34.13 -46.31
C SER A 9 44.67 34.44 -45.68
N GLU A 10 44.82 35.20 -44.60
CA GLU A 10 44.14 36.47 -44.35
C GLU A 10 42.63 36.51 -44.09
N LEU A 11 42.37 37.18 -42.95
CA LEU A 11 41.32 38.15 -42.70
C LEU A 11 39.89 37.65 -42.83
N ASN A 12 39.20 37.55 -41.69
CA ASN A 12 37.86 38.15 -41.59
C ASN A 12 37.51 38.52 -40.15
N LEU A 13 37.11 39.79 -40.00
CA LEU A 13 36.14 40.24 -39.00
C LEU A 13 34.88 39.37 -39.05
N ALA A 14 34.42 38.90 -37.90
CA ALA A 14 33.07 38.38 -37.58
C ALA A 14 33.18 37.75 -36.19
N ASP A 15 32.26 37.82 -35.24
CA ASP A 15 30.96 38.45 -35.13
C ASP A 15 30.68 38.61 -33.63
N SER A 16 29.96 39.65 -33.26
CA SER A 16 29.33 39.80 -31.96
C SER A 16 28.30 38.69 -31.75
N GLU A 17 28.62 37.68 -30.94
CA GLU A 17 27.63 36.72 -30.45
C GLU A 17 26.66 37.45 -29.49
N PRO A 18 25.33 37.36 -29.69
CA PRO A 18 24.37 37.86 -28.73
C PRO A 18 24.41 37.00 -27.46
N PRO A 19 24.10 37.55 -26.27
CA PRO A 19 24.03 36.76 -25.06
C PRO A 19 22.95 35.69 -25.24
N VAL A 20 23.36 34.43 -25.23
CA VAL A 20 22.46 33.27 -25.16
C VAL A 20 21.71 33.37 -23.85
N LEU A 21 20.52 33.98 -23.91
CA LEU A 21 19.51 33.87 -22.87
C LEU A 21 19.08 32.40 -22.87
N HIS A 22 19.74 31.57 -22.06
CA HIS A 22 19.21 30.29 -21.65
C HIS A 22 17.95 30.55 -20.81
N THR A 23 16.83 30.84 -21.47
CA THR A 23 15.50 30.58 -20.91
C THR A 23 15.45 29.08 -20.65
N HIS A 24 15.85 28.67 -19.45
CA HIS A 24 15.53 27.36 -18.92
C HIS A 24 14.02 27.17 -19.11
N LEU A 25 13.62 26.29 -20.04
CA LEU A 25 12.23 25.85 -20.08
C LEU A 25 11.91 25.31 -18.68
N PRO A 26 10.84 25.79 -18.03
CA PRO A 26 10.45 25.26 -16.73
C PRO A 26 10.19 23.76 -16.88
N SER A 27 10.77 22.97 -15.98
CA SER A 27 10.53 21.53 -15.96
C SER A 27 9.03 21.25 -15.86
N LEU A 28 8.54 20.17 -16.48
CA LEU A 28 7.13 19.77 -16.45
C LEU A 28 6.56 19.82 -15.02
N ASP A 29 7.35 19.34 -14.05
CA ASP A 29 6.98 19.32 -12.64
C ASP A 29 6.81 20.73 -12.05
N SER A 30 7.72 21.67 -12.35
CA SER A 30 7.62 23.06 -11.89
C SER A 30 6.41 23.79 -12.51
N THR A 31 6.04 23.42 -13.73
CA THR A 31 4.87 23.99 -14.43
C THR A 31 3.56 23.44 -13.86
N ILE A 32 3.48 22.13 -13.63
CA ILE A 32 2.33 21.49 -12.98
C ILE A 32 2.14 22.07 -11.57
N GLU A 33 3.23 22.21 -10.81
CA GLU A 33 3.20 22.77 -9.45
C GLU A 33 2.68 24.22 -9.43
N ARG A 34 3.11 25.06 -10.39
CA ARG A 34 2.62 26.43 -10.52
C ARG A 34 1.13 26.51 -10.88
N CYS A 35 0.61 25.52 -11.61
CA CYS A 35 -0.80 25.42 -11.99
C CYS A 35 -1.69 24.88 -10.87
N ILE A 36 -1.17 24.00 -10.01
CA ILE A 36 -1.93 23.40 -8.89
C ILE A 36 -2.25 24.46 -7.82
N GLY A 37 -1.37 25.45 -7.63
CA GLY A 37 -1.58 26.56 -6.70
C GLY A 37 -1.66 26.13 -5.23
N ASP A 38 -2.31 26.96 -4.41
CA ASP A 38 -2.58 26.63 -3.00
C ASP A 38 -3.66 25.55 -2.86
N PHE A 39 -3.53 24.76 -1.79
CA PHE A 39 -4.33 23.56 -1.55
C PHE A 39 -5.83 23.87 -1.46
N GLY A 40 -6.58 23.43 -2.46
CA GLY A 40 -8.03 23.63 -2.56
C GLY A 40 -8.85 22.53 -1.88
N TRP A 41 -10.09 22.84 -1.48
CA TRP A 41 -11.02 21.86 -0.90
C TRP A 41 -11.30 20.66 -1.82
N ALA A 42 -11.36 20.88 -3.14
CA ALA A 42 -11.53 19.80 -4.12
C ALA A 42 -10.33 18.84 -4.16
N GLN A 43 -9.10 19.36 -4.00
CA GLN A 43 -7.88 18.54 -3.92
C GLN A 43 -7.88 17.69 -2.64
N PHE A 44 -8.26 18.30 -1.51
CA PHE A 44 -8.39 17.60 -0.24
C PHE A 44 -9.42 16.46 -0.31
N LEU A 45 -10.60 16.74 -0.87
CA LEU A 45 -11.65 15.73 -1.00
C LEU A 45 -11.22 14.58 -1.92
N GLN A 46 -10.54 14.88 -3.04
CA GLN A 46 -9.99 13.84 -3.91
C GLN A 46 -8.90 13.03 -3.22
N ALA A 47 -7.99 13.67 -2.48
CA ALA A 47 -6.94 12.99 -1.74
C ALA A 47 -7.52 12.05 -0.66
N ILE A 48 -8.54 12.50 0.09
CA ILE A 48 -9.25 11.65 1.06
C ILE A 48 -9.93 10.49 0.33
N LEU A 49 -10.68 10.77 -0.74
CA LEU A 49 -11.43 9.74 -1.46
C LEU A 49 -10.49 8.64 -1.97
N VAL A 50 -9.35 9.01 -2.56
CA VAL A 50 -8.34 8.05 -3.06
C VAL A 50 -7.68 7.30 -1.89
N SER A 51 -7.31 8.02 -0.82
CA SER A 51 -6.70 7.43 0.39
C SER A 51 -7.63 6.45 1.10
N PHE A 52 -8.94 6.63 0.99
CA PHE A 52 -9.94 5.74 1.59
C PHE A 52 -9.88 4.30 1.04
N SER A 53 -9.27 4.07 -0.13
CA SER A 53 -8.98 2.71 -0.60
C SER A 53 -8.17 1.87 0.39
N TRP A 54 -7.29 2.51 1.18
CA TRP A 54 -6.46 1.83 2.17
C TRP A 54 -7.29 1.26 3.33
N PHE A 55 -8.49 1.79 3.56
CA PHE A 55 -9.43 1.25 4.54
C PHE A 55 -9.84 -0.19 4.16
N PHE A 56 -10.26 -0.40 2.90
CA PHE A 56 -10.65 -1.72 2.41
C PHE A 56 -9.45 -2.65 2.26
N ASP A 57 -8.30 -2.07 1.90
CA ASP A 57 -7.01 -2.76 1.89
C ASP A 57 -6.72 -3.39 3.27
N ALA A 58 -6.79 -2.62 4.35
CA ALA A 58 -6.56 -3.14 5.70
C ALA A 58 -7.53 -4.29 6.06
N GLN A 59 -8.82 -4.14 5.77
CA GLN A 59 -9.83 -5.16 6.04
C GLN A 59 -9.49 -6.49 5.35
N GLN A 60 -9.16 -6.48 4.05
CA GLN A 60 -8.87 -7.70 3.29
C GLN A 60 -7.54 -8.36 3.65
N THR A 61 -6.60 -7.59 4.19
CA THR A 61 -5.33 -8.10 4.74
C THR A 61 -5.57 -8.99 5.95
N PHE A 62 -6.37 -8.50 6.89
CA PHE A 62 -6.48 -9.08 8.23
C PHE A 62 -7.74 -9.93 8.42
N ILE A 63 -8.63 -10.01 7.43
CA ILE A 63 -9.87 -10.79 7.52
C ILE A 63 -9.65 -12.25 7.94
N THR A 64 -8.55 -12.87 7.51
CA THR A 64 -8.20 -14.27 7.84
C THR A 64 -7.92 -14.49 9.31
N VAL A 65 -7.52 -13.45 10.05
CA VAL A 65 -7.35 -13.53 11.51
C VAL A 65 -8.64 -13.97 12.20
N PHE A 66 -9.80 -13.61 11.64
CA PHE A 66 -11.10 -13.97 12.19
C PHE A 66 -11.72 -15.21 11.52
N THR A 67 -11.58 -15.36 10.21
CA THR A 67 -12.23 -16.48 9.48
C THR A 67 -11.52 -17.81 9.69
N ASP A 68 -10.20 -17.77 9.91
CA ASP A 68 -9.35 -18.95 10.08
C ASP A 68 -8.99 -19.18 11.57
N ALA A 69 -9.65 -18.46 12.49
CA ALA A 69 -9.46 -18.64 13.92
C ALA A 69 -10.02 -19.99 14.39
N GLU A 70 -9.28 -20.68 15.25
CA GLU A 70 -9.76 -21.91 15.86
C GLU A 70 -10.86 -21.60 16.90
N PRO A 71 -12.06 -22.18 16.77
CA PRO A 71 -13.12 -21.97 17.75
C PRO A 71 -12.82 -22.73 19.05
N THR A 72 -13.47 -22.34 20.15
CA THR A 72 -13.38 -23.06 21.41
C THR A 72 -14.19 -24.37 21.38
N TRP A 73 -13.76 -25.36 22.15
CA TRP A 73 -14.35 -26.70 22.20
C TRP A 73 -14.51 -27.19 23.64
N HIS A 74 -15.43 -28.13 23.85
CA HIS A 74 -15.69 -28.78 25.14
C HIS A 74 -15.83 -30.30 24.99
N CYS A 75 -15.62 -31.03 26.09
CA CYS A 75 -15.88 -32.47 26.16
C CYS A 75 -17.38 -32.73 26.37
N THR A 76 -17.96 -33.69 25.63
CA THR A 76 -19.40 -33.98 25.63
C THR A 76 -19.82 -35.05 26.65
N GLN A 77 -18.90 -35.92 27.09
CA GLN A 77 -19.18 -37.01 28.02
C GLN A 77 -18.38 -36.86 29.33
N LEU A 78 -19.08 -36.47 30.40
CA LEU A 78 -18.57 -36.42 31.79
C LEU A 78 -19.05 -37.62 32.64
N THR A 79 -19.81 -38.56 32.05
CA THR A 79 -20.59 -39.55 32.82
C THR A 79 -19.95 -40.91 33.05
N ASP A 80 -18.80 -41.23 32.44
CA ASP A 80 -18.04 -42.42 32.81
C ASP A 80 -16.82 -42.02 33.64
N ARG A 81 -16.62 -42.67 34.79
CA ARG A 81 -15.48 -42.51 35.72
C ARG A 81 -14.10 -42.88 35.10
N HIS A 82 -14.01 -42.94 33.78
CA HIS A 82 -12.84 -43.23 32.94
C HIS A 82 -12.77 -42.34 31.69
N SER A 83 -13.39 -41.15 31.68
CA SER A 83 -13.29 -40.22 30.55
C SER A 83 -11.87 -39.64 30.45
N SER A 84 -11.15 -39.98 29.39
CA SER A 84 -9.81 -39.46 29.03
C SER A 84 -9.83 -38.04 28.41
N CYS A 85 -11.01 -37.42 28.31
CA CYS A 85 -11.18 -36.08 27.74
C CYS A 85 -11.10 -35.02 28.85
N ASN A 86 -9.99 -34.28 28.87
CA ASN A 86 -9.80 -33.08 29.67
C ASN A 86 -9.59 -31.87 28.74
N SER A 87 -9.79 -30.65 29.23
CA SER A 87 -9.53 -29.41 28.47
C SER A 87 -8.06 -29.25 28.01
N ALA A 88 -7.15 -30.06 28.54
CA ALA A 88 -5.73 -30.10 28.15
C ALA A 88 -5.39 -31.25 27.18
N SER A 89 -6.36 -32.11 26.84
CA SER A 89 -6.16 -33.21 25.90
C SER A 89 -6.04 -32.69 24.47
N ASN A 90 -5.21 -33.32 23.65
CA ASN A 90 -5.06 -32.96 22.23
C ASN A 90 -6.29 -33.47 21.44
N ILE A 91 -7.04 -32.56 20.82
CA ILE A 91 -8.23 -32.86 19.99
C ILE A 91 -7.94 -33.96 18.96
N CYS A 92 -6.74 -33.97 18.37
CA CYS A 92 -6.37 -34.89 17.30
C CYS A 92 -6.14 -36.33 17.74
N GLN A 93 -6.00 -36.56 19.04
CA GLN A 93 -5.88 -37.89 19.62
C GLN A 93 -7.20 -38.39 20.21
N LEU A 94 -8.20 -37.51 20.30
CA LEU A 94 -9.52 -37.83 20.83
C LEU A 94 -10.46 -38.30 19.72
N PRO A 95 -11.25 -39.37 19.94
CA PRO A 95 -12.31 -39.72 19.02
C PRO A 95 -13.41 -38.65 19.01
N GLN A 96 -13.98 -38.39 17.83
CA GLN A 96 -14.91 -37.27 17.55
C GLN A 96 -16.21 -37.28 18.39
N ASN A 97 -16.53 -38.39 19.05
CA ASN A 97 -17.71 -38.51 19.90
C ASN A 97 -17.50 -37.96 21.32
N LEU A 98 -16.25 -37.71 21.73
CA LEU A 98 -15.91 -37.25 23.09
C LEU A 98 -15.83 -35.73 23.24
N TRP A 99 -15.86 -34.98 22.13
CA TRP A 99 -15.74 -33.53 22.13
C TRP A 99 -16.67 -32.88 21.09
N ALA A 100 -17.00 -31.61 21.29
CA ALA A 100 -17.76 -30.80 20.35
C ALA A 100 -17.30 -29.34 20.38
N TRP A 101 -17.44 -28.65 19.25
CA TRP A 101 -17.25 -27.20 19.18
C TRP A 101 -18.31 -26.47 20.01
N ASP A 102 -17.92 -25.42 20.73
CA ASP A 102 -18.86 -24.56 21.47
C ASP A 102 -19.79 -23.79 20.53
N ARG A 103 -19.34 -23.57 19.28
CA ARG A 103 -20.06 -22.84 18.24
C ARG A 103 -20.38 -23.76 17.06
N PRO A 104 -21.38 -23.40 16.23
CA PRO A 104 -21.68 -24.14 15.01
C PRO A 104 -20.47 -24.26 14.08
N LYS A 105 -20.34 -25.41 13.40
CA LYS A 105 -19.17 -25.71 12.52
C LYS A 105 -18.91 -24.67 11.44
N TYR A 106 -19.94 -23.96 10.98
CA TYR A 106 -19.82 -22.92 9.93
C TYR A 106 -19.22 -21.59 10.42
N THR A 107 -18.84 -21.48 11.69
CA THR A 107 -18.33 -20.23 12.28
C THR A 107 -16.91 -19.90 11.81
N SER A 108 -16.09 -20.92 11.53
CA SER A 108 -14.70 -20.78 11.09
C SER A 108 -14.41 -21.78 9.97
N THR A 109 -13.44 -21.44 9.10
CA THR A 109 -12.95 -22.35 8.05
C THR A 109 -12.31 -23.60 8.66
N VAL A 110 -11.70 -23.47 9.84
CA VAL A 110 -11.07 -24.57 10.58
C VAL A 110 -12.12 -25.61 10.99
N SER A 111 -13.18 -25.18 11.65
CA SER A 111 -14.24 -26.08 12.14
C SER A 111 -15.13 -26.64 11.04
N GLU A 112 -15.26 -25.94 9.91
CA GLU A 112 -16.11 -26.39 8.80
C GLU A 112 -15.43 -27.47 7.96
N TRP A 113 -14.14 -27.31 7.67
CA TRP A 113 -13.37 -28.24 6.85
C TRP A 113 -12.51 -29.21 7.68
N ALA A 114 -12.76 -29.30 8.99
CA ALA A 114 -12.06 -30.18 9.93
C ALA A 114 -10.53 -30.06 9.84
N LEU A 115 -10.03 -28.81 9.88
CA LEU A 115 -8.61 -28.51 9.68
C LEU A 115 -7.78 -28.53 10.97
N GLU A 116 -8.40 -28.74 12.12
CA GLU A 116 -7.75 -28.77 13.45
C GLU A 116 -6.56 -29.74 13.53
N CYS A 117 -6.62 -30.85 12.80
CA CYS A 117 -5.59 -31.90 12.79
C CYS A 117 -4.84 -31.99 11.46
N SER A 118 -5.08 -31.03 10.58
CA SER A 118 -4.39 -30.96 9.30
C SER A 118 -2.95 -30.48 9.49
N SER A 119 -2.09 -30.72 8.50
CA SER A 119 -0.72 -30.24 8.56
C SER A 119 -0.69 -28.70 8.49
N SER A 120 0.33 -28.11 9.11
CA SER A 120 0.55 -26.66 9.09
C SER A 120 0.66 -26.07 7.67
N LEU A 121 1.03 -26.90 6.69
CA LEU A 121 1.06 -26.53 5.27
C LEU A 121 -0.34 -26.26 4.70
N VAL A 122 -1.34 -27.06 5.09
CA VAL A 122 -2.71 -26.92 4.60
C VAL A 122 -3.41 -25.76 5.29
N THR A 123 -3.24 -25.61 6.61
CA THR A 123 -3.83 -24.49 7.37
C THR A 123 -3.20 -23.16 7.00
N GLY A 124 -1.90 -23.12 6.70
CA GLY A 124 -1.19 -21.92 6.23
C GLY A 124 -1.32 -21.62 4.74
N LEU A 125 -1.92 -22.53 3.94
CA LEU A 125 -2.05 -22.38 2.49
C LEU A 125 -2.78 -21.09 2.07
N PRO A 126 -3.94 -20.71 2.66
CA PRO A 126 -4.67 -19.53 2.22
C PRO A 126 -3.93 -18.22 2.46
N ALA A 127 -3.28 -18.08 3.62
CA ALA A 127 -2.47 -16.90 3.94
C ALA A 127 -1.25 -16.80 3.02
N SER A 128 -0.56 -17.91 2.79
CA SER A 128 0.59 -17.98 1.89
C SER A 128 0.20 -17.65 0.45
N ALA A 129 -0.93 -18.19 -0.02
CA ALA A 129 -1.48 -17.92 -1.34
C ALA A 129 -1.84 -16.44 -1.53
N PHE A 130 -2.42 -15.80 -0.51
CA PHE A 130 -2.71 -14.36 -0.54
C PHE A 130 -1.44 -13.51 -0.72
N PHE A 131 -0.40 -13.72 0.09
CA PHE A 131 0.84 -12.95 -0.04
C PHE A 131 1.62 -13.27 -1.32
N MET A 132 1.57 -14.52 -1.79
CA MET A 132 2.12 -14.90 -3.11
C MET A 132 1.39 -14.15 -4.24
N GLY A 133 0.06 -14.05 -4.13
CA GLY A 133 -0.76 -13.22 -5.01
C GLY A 133 -0.30 -11.76 -5.00
N CYS A 134 -0.07 -11.18 -3.83
CA CYS A 134 0.45 -9.82 -3.69
C CYS A 134 1.80 -9.62 -4.38
N LEU A 135 2.71 -10.60 -4.28
CA LEU A 135 4.04 -10.54 -4.91
C LEU A 135 3.93 -10.53 -6.45
N ILE A 136 3.19 -11.49 -7.01
CA ILE A 136 3.01 -11.61 -8.46
C ILE A 136 2.19 -10.43 -8.99
N GLY A 137 1.16 -10.02 -8.25
CA GLY A 137 0.34 -8.85 -8.55
C GLY A 137 1.16 -7.57 -8.55
N GLY A 138 2.05 -7.38 -7.59
CA GLY A 138 2.91 -6.20 -7.52
C GLY A 138 3.78 -6.04 -8.77
N LEU A 139 4.32 -7.14 -9.30
CA LEU A 139 5.11 -7.10 -10.53
C LEU A 139 4.25 -6.89 -11.79
N ALA A 140 3.17 -7.67 -11.95
CA ALA A 140 2.35 -7.65 -13.16
C ALA A 140 1.46 -6.39 -13.25
N LEU A 141 0.86 -5.98 -12.13
CA LEU A 141 -0.07 -4.87 -12.10
C LEU A 141 0.64 -3.52 -12.02
N ALA A 142 1.79 -3.40 -11.33
CA ALA A 142 2.51 -2.12 -11.30
C ALA A 142 3.05 -1.76 -12.70
N THR A 143 3.56 -2.76 -13.42
CA THR A 143 4.00 -2.56 -14.80
C THR A 143 2.84 -2.14 -15.70
N LEU A 144 1.69 -2.80 -15.58
CA LEU A 144 0.48 -2.44 -16.31
C LEU A 144 -0.03 -1.02 -15.97
N ALA A 145 0.07 -0.60 -14.71
CA ALA A 145 -0.31 0.74 -14.25
C ALA A 145 0.52 1.83 -14.95
N ASP A 146 1.83 1.60 -15.08
CA ASP A 146 2.74 2.54 -15.71
C ASP A 146 2.63 2.52 -17.24
N THR A 147 2.45 1.34 -17.85
CA THR A 147 2.50 1.17 -19.32
C THR A 147 1.19 1.44 -20.06
N SER A 148 0.01 1.28 -19.47
CA SER A 148 -1.23 1.41 -20.26
C SER A 148 -2.45 1.91 -19.50
N LEU A 149 -2.63 1.54 -18.23
CA LEU A 149 -3.88 1.83 -17.53
C LEU A 149 -3.93 3.21 -16.88
N GLY A 150 -2.81 3.73 -16.39
CA GLY A 150 -2.80 4.91 -15.51
C GLY A 150 -3.21 4.56 -14.08
N ARG A 151 -3.10 5.53 -13.17
CA ARG A 151 -3.20 5.27 -11.71
C ARG A 151 -4.65 5.15 -11.25
N LYS A 152 -5.55 5.99 -11.78
CA LYS A 152 -6.98 5.92 -11.46
C LYS A 152 -7.60 4.61 -11.95
N ASN A 153 -7.40 4.25 -13.21
CA ASN A 153 -7.98 3.02 -13.76
C ASN A 153 -7.39 1.78 -13.11
N MET A 154 -6.09 1.80 -12.77
CA MET A 154 -5.46 0.73 -12.02
C MET A 154 -6.11 0.56 -10.65
N LEU A 155 -6.27 1.65 -9.89
CA LEU A 155 -6.92 1.62 -8.58
C LEU A 155 -8.35 1.06 -8.66
N PHE A 156 -9.12 1.48 -9.67
CA PHE A 156 -10.46 0.97 -9.94
C PHE A 156 -10.45 -0.55 -10.20
N LEU A 157 -9.64 -1.01 -11.15
CA LEU A 157 -9.57 -2.42 -11.56
C LEU A 157 -9.09 -3.31 -10.40
N SER A 158 -8.10 -2.86 -9.63
CA SER A 158 -7.60 -3.53 -8.44
C SER A 158 -8.67 -3.67 -7.36
N CYS A 159 -9.39 -2.59 -7.04
CA CYS A 159 -10.49 -2.65 -6.07
C CYS A 159 -11.62 -3.54 -6.55
N LEU A 160 -11.96 -3.48 -7.84
CA LEU A 160 -12.99 -4.32 -8.45
C LEU A 160 -12.61 -5.80 -8.36
N MET A 161 -11.40 -6.16 -8.79
CA MET A 161 -10.90 -7.54 -8.74
C MET A 161 -10.81 -8.07 -7.31
N MET A 162 -10.32 -7.25 -6.37
CA MET A 162 -10.31 -7.59 -4.94
C MET A 162 -11.73 -7.82 -4.41
N SER A 163 -12.68 -6.93 -4.71
CA SER A 163 -14.07 -7.06 -4.23
C SER A 163 -14.78 -8.30 -4.79
N LEU A 164 -14.61 -8.60 -6.09
CA LEU A 164 -15.26 -9.74 -6.74
C LEU A 164 -14.68 -11.07 -6.25
N SER A 165 -13.35 -11.17 -6.15
CA SER A 165 -12.70 -12.38 -5.62
C SER A 165 -13.03 -12.61 -4.14
N THR A 166 -13.09 -11.54 -3.34
CA THR A 166 -13.56 -11.58 -1.94
C THR A 166 -15.00 -12.09 -1.84
N PHE A 167 -15.90 -11.57 -2.69
CA PHE A 167 -17.29 -12.03 -2.72
C PHE A 167 -17.38 -13.51 -3.12
N LEU A 168 -16.64 -13.94 -4.14
CA LEU A 168 -16.57 -15.34 -4.56
C LEU A 168 -15.99 -16.26 -3.47
N THR A 169 -15.09 -15.74 -2.62
CA THR A 169 -14.50 -16.49 -1.49
C THR A 169 -15.56 -17.00 -0.52
N ALA A 170 -16.65 -16.25 -0.33
CA ALA A 170 -17.78 -16.67 0.48
C ALA A 170 -18.47 -17.94 -0.06
N PHE A 171 -18.38 -18.24 -1.35
CA PHE A 171 -18.98 -19.43 -1.96
C PHE A 171 -18.03 -20.62 -2.05
N SER A 172 -16.83 -20.51 -1.48
CA SER A 172 -15.88 -21.61 -1.50
C SER A 172 -16.39 -22.80 -0.66
N THR A 173 -16.25 -23.99 -1.25
CA THR A 173 -16.71 -25.26 -0.66
C THR A 173 -15.56 -26.08 -0.07
N ASN A 174 -14.32 -25.80 -0.49
CA ASN A 174 -13.12 -26.52 -0.08
C ASN A 174 -11.95 -25.55 0.13
N ILE A 175 -10.98 -25.95 0.95
CA ILE A 175 -9.76 -25.19 1.25
C ILE A 175 -8.98 -24.78 0.00
N TRP A 176 -8.89 -25.66 -1.01
CA TRP A 176 -8.17 -25.38 -2.27
C TRP A 176 -8.80 -24.24 -3.07
N MET A 177 -10.14 -24.23 -3.17
CA MET A 177 -10.88 -23.16 -3.83
C MET A 177 -10.75 -21.85 -3.05
N TYR A 178 -10.83 -21.92 -1.72
CA TYR A 178 -10.61 -20.78 -0.83
C TYR A 178 -9.21 -20.18 -1.03
N SER A 179 -8.15 -21.00 -1.02
CA SER A 179 -6.78 -20.52 -1.24
C SER A 179 -6.56 -19.93 -2.63
N ALA A 180 -7.16 -20.52 -3.68
CA ALA A 180 -7.08 -19.96 -5.03
C ALA A 180 -7.76 -18.58 -5.12
N LEU A 181 -8.92 -18.41 -4.48
CA LEU A 181 -9.62 -17.11 -4.43
C LEU A 181 -8.85 -16.08 -3.58
N ARG A 182 -8.22 -16.51 -2.49
CA ARG A 182 -7.31 -15.67 -1.69
C ARG A 182 -6.10 -15.22 -2.50
N PHE A 183 -5.53 -16.09 -3.35
CA PHE A 183 -4.47 -15.70 -4.29
C PHE A 183 -4.93 -14.58 -5.24
N ILE A 184 -6.11 -14.72 -5.85
CA ILE A 184 -6.67 -13.69 -6.75
C ILE A 184 -6.95 -12.39 -5.99
N THR A 185 -7.45 -12.49 -4.76
CA THR A 185 -7.68 -11.33 -3.88
C THR A 185 -6.37 -10.58 -3.61
N GLY A 186 -5.31 -11.30 -3.24
CA GLY A 186 -3.97 -10.74 -3.02
C GLY A 186 -3.38 -10.15 -4.30
N PHE A 187 -3.58 -10.81 -5.44
CA PHE A 187 -3.15 -10.30 -6.75
C PHE A 187 -3.79 -8.94 -7.06
N GLY A 188 -5.09 -8.76 -6.83
CA GLY A 188 -5.77 -7.48 -7.06
C GLY A 188 -5.42 -6.39 -6.07
N ARG A 189 -5.16 -6.77 -4.83
CA ARG A 189 -4.74 -5.88 -3.75
C ARG A 189 -3.41 -5.17 -4.02
N ALA A 190 -2.46 -5.85 -4.66
CA ALA A 190 -1.04 -5.49 -4.66
C ALA A 190 -0.71 -4.02 -5.00
N THR A 191 -1.49 -3.41 -5.89
CA THR A 191 -1.28 -2.04 -6.40
C THR A 191 -2.22 -1.00 -5.82
N ILE A 192 -3.16 -1.38 -4.95
CA ILE A 192 -4.12 -0.44 -4.35
C ILE A 192 -3.36 0.62 -3.56
N GLY A 193 -2.47 0.19 -2.66
CA GLY A 193 -1.67 1.07 -1.81
C GLY A 193 -0.83 2.06 -2.60
N THR A 194 -0.03 1.54 -3.53
CA THR A 194 0.90 2.33 -4.37
C THR A 194 0.16 3.27 -5.32
N SER A 195 -0.88 2.80 -6.02
CA SER A 195 -1.65 3.62 -6.95
C SER A 195 -2.37 4.76 -6.23
N ALA A 196 -2.94 4.49 -5.05
CA ALA A 196 -3.61 5.51 -4.24
C ALA A 196 -2.62 6.57 -3.73
N LEU A 197 -1.44 6.17 -3.24
CA LEU A 197 -0.41 7.11 -2.78
C LEU A 197 0.11 7.99 -3.93
N VAL A 198 0.46 7.37 -5.06
CA VAL A 198 0.97 8.11 -6.24
C VAL A 198 -0.10 9.07 -6.75
N LEU A 199 -1.34 8.60 -6.91
CA LEU A 199 -2.42 9.45 -7.41
C LEU A 199 -2.70 10.61 -6.44
N SER A 200 -2.75 10.36 -5.14
CA SER A 200 -3.02 11.42 -4.16
C SER A 200 -1.88 12.44 -4.08
N THR A 201 -0.62 12.03 -4.23
CA THR A 201 0.54 12.93 -4.21
C THR A 201 0.76 13.71 -5.50
N GLU A 202 0.32 13.17 -6.65
CA GLU A 202 0.35 13.85 -7.95
C GLU A 202 -0.76 14.89 -8.12
N LEU A 203 -1.86 14.78 -7.36
CA LEU A 203 -2.98 15.73 -7.38
C LEU A 203 -2.79 16.93 -6.45
N VAL A 204 -1.77 16.92 -5.59
CA VAL A 204 -1.53 17.96 -4.56
C VAL A 204 -0.16 18.59 -4.71
N GLY A 205 -0.05 19.85 -4.26
CA GLY A 205 1.22 20.58 -4.25
C GLY A 205 2.28 19.94 -3.34
N ARG A 206 3.56 20.20 -3.61
CA ARG A 206 4.71 19.57 -2.92
C ARG A 206 4.65 19.68 -1.39
N ARG A 207 4.15 20.82 -0.88
CA ARG A 207 3.99 21.09 0.56
C ARG A 207 3.06 20.09 1.25
N TRP A 208 2.02 19.60 0.58
CA TRP A 208 0.95 18.79 1.16
C TRP A 208 1.13 17.28 0.93
N ARG A 209 2.13 16.88 0.13
CA ARG A 209 2.38 15.46 -0.20
C ARG A 209 2.61 14.58 1.03
N GLY A 210 3.35 15.08 2.01
CA GLY A 210 3.60 14.36 3.26
C GLY A 210 2.31 14.09 4.02
N GLN A 211 1.51 15.13 4.25
CA GLN A 211 0.25 15.02 4.97
C GLN A 211 -0.75 14.08 4.29
N VAL A 212 -0.82 14.11 2.95
CA VAL A 212 -1.66 13.20 2.17
C VAL A 212 -1.24 11.74 2.29
N GLY A 213 0.07 11.46 2.36
CA GLY A 213 0.56 10.11 2.69
C GLY A 213 0.07 9.63 4.05
N VAL A 214 0.12 10.49 5.07
CA VAL A 214 -0.34 10.17 6.43
C VAL A 214 -1.85 9.93 6.50
N ILE A 215 -2.66 10.66 5.71
CA ILE A 215 -4.10 10.40 5.60
C ILE A 215 -4.37 8.97 5.12
N GLY A 216 -3.58 8.47 4.15
CA GLY A 216 -3.63 7.07 3.71
C GLY A 216 -3.44 6.09 4.86
N PHE A 217 -2.38 6.27 5.66
CA PHE A 217 -2.12 5.41 6.82
C PHE A 217 -3.22 5.48 7.87
N PHE A 218 -3.77 6.67 8.12
CA PHE A 218 -4.90 6.82 9.02
C PHE A 218 -6.13 6.04 8.54
N CYS A 219 -6.44 6.11 7.23
CA CYS A 219 -7.50 5.30 6.62
C CYS A 219 -7.25 3.79 6.76
N PHE A 220 -5.99 3.35 6.61
CA PHE A 220 -5.60 1.95 6.82
C PHE A 220 -5.87 1.51 8.26
N THR A 221 -5.41 2.27 9.25
CA THR A 221 -5.62 1.94 10.67
C THR A 221 -7.11 1.95 11.04
N LEU A 222 -7.90 2.87 10.50
CA LEU A 222 -9.37 2.84 10.65
C LEU A 222 -9.98 1.57 10.05
N GLY A 223 -9.50 1.13 8.88
CA GLY A 223 -9.91 -0.11 8.25
C GLY A 223 -9.60 -1.32 9.13
N PHE A 224 -8.38 -1.36 9.68
CA PHE A 224 -7.96 -2.41 10.59
C PHE A 224 -8.80 -2.43 11.88
N LEU A 225 -9.07 -1.26 12.47
CA LEU A 225 -9.89 -1.13 13.68
C LEU A 225 -11.37 -1.49 13.46
N SER A 226 -11.90 -1.23 12.26
CA SER A 226 -13.29 -1.56 11.91
C SER A 226 -13.53 -3.07 11.83
N LEU A 227 -12.50 -3.84 11.46
CA LEU A 227 -12.62 -5.27 11.18
C LEU A 227 -13.03 -6.09 12.43
N PRO A 228 -12.42 -5.94 13.62
CA PRO A 228 -12.90 -6.57 14.86
C PRO A 228 -14.36 -6.26 15.18
N ALA A 229 -14.82 -5.02 14.96
CA ALA A 229 -16.20 -4.62 15.24
C ALA A 229 -17.18 -5.34 14.31
N ILE A 230 -16.88 -5.41 13.01
CA ILE A 230 -17.67 -6.14 12.02
C ILE A 230 -17.65 -7.64 12.35
N ALA A 231 -16.47 -8.21 12.62
CA ALA A 231 -16.33 -9.62 12.96
C ALA A 231 -17.07 -10.00 14.25
N TYR A 232 -17.09 -9.13 15.25
CA TYR A 232 -17.84 -9.34 16.49
C TYR A 232 -19.37 -9.28 16.25
N SER A 233 -19.84 -8.34 15.43
CA SER A 233 -21.26 -8.26 15.07
C SER A 233 -21.74 -9.51 14.32
N GLN A 234 -20.88 -10.08 13.47
CA GLN A 234 -21.20 -11.24 12.65
C GLN A 234 -20.83 -12.59 13.31
N ARG A 235 -20.39 -12.58 14.58
CA ARG A 235 -19.90 -13.78 15.30
C ARG A 235 -20.90 -14.93 15.42
N ALA A 236 -22.19 -14.66 15.28
CA ALA A 236 -23.27 -15.65 15.37
C ALA A 236 -23.61 -16.29 14.01
N HIS A 237 -23.11 -15.69 12.92
CA HIS A 237 -23.31 -16.14 11.56
C HIS A 237 -22.06 -16.85 11.03
N SER A 238 -22.11 -17.29 9.78
CA SER A 238 -20.97 -17.95 9.13
C SER A 238 -19.83 -17.00 8.82
N TRP A 239 -18.60 -17.52 8.81
CA TRP A 239 -17.40 -16.79 8.38
C TRP A 239 -17.55 -16.18 6.98
N ARG A 240 -18.33 -16.85 6.11
CA ARG A 240 -18.70 -16.38 4.76
C ARG A 240 -19.37 -15.00 4.77
N SER A 241 -20.14 -14.72 5.81
CA SER A 241 -20.83 -13.44 5.93
C SER A 241 -19.82 -12.28 6.05
N LEU A 242 -18.69 -12.48 6.75
CA LEU A 242 -17.66 -11.46 6.91
C LEU A 242 -17.07 -11.04 5.55
N TYR A 243 -16.88 -11.99 4.64
CA TYR A 243 -16.45 -11.72 3.27
C TYR A 243 -17.50 -10.91 2.48
N ILE A 244 -18.78 -11.25 2.60
CA ILE A 244 -19.87 -10.52 1.92
C ILE A 244 -19.97 -9.07 2.44
N TRP A 245 -19.94 -8.89 3.76
CA TRP A 245 -20.04 -7.58 4.40
C TRP A 245 -18.87 -6.65 4.06
N THR A 246 -17.67 -7.19 3.82
CA THR A 246 -16.49 -6.39 3.43
C THR A 246 -16.39 -6.21 1.91
N SER A 247 -16.90 -7.14 1.10
CA SER A 247 -16.87 -7.02 -0.36
C SER A 247 -17.83 -5.96 -0.90
N ILE A 248 -19.03 -5.83 -0.34
CA ILE A 248 -20.07 -4.91 -0.84
C ILE A 248 -19.61 -3.44 -0.77
N PRO A 249 -19.12 -2.93 0.39
CA PRO A 249 -18.62 -1.56 0.48
C PRO A 249 -17.44 -1.30 -0.46
N THR A 250 -16.53 -2.26 -0.60
CA THR A 250 -15.37 -2.17 -1.50
C THR A 250 -15.81 -2.07 -2.97
N PHE A 251 -16.82 -2.84 -3.36
CA PHE A 251 -17.40 -2.78 -4.71
C PHE A 251 -18.04 -1.41 -4.99
N LEU A 252 -18.87 -0.90 -4.08
CA LEU A 252 -19.47 0.43 -4.20
C LEU A 252 -18.41 1.54 -4.25
N TYR A 253 -17.36 1.41 -3.46
CA TYR A 253 -16.21 2.32 -3.48
C TYR A 253 -15.50 2.29 -4.84
N SER A 254 -15.28 1.12 -5.44
CA SER A 254 -14.67 1.03 -6.78
C SER A 254 -15.45 1.84 -7.82
N ILE A 255 -16.78 1.72 -7.83
CA ILE A 255 -17.66 2.49 -8.72
C ILE A 255 -17.51 3.99 -8.45
N THR A 256 -17.50 4.38 -7.18
CA THR A 256 -17.32 5.76 -6.73
C THR A 256 -16.00 6.34 -7.25
N VAL A 257 -14.89 5.61 -7.13
CA VAL A 257 -13.57 6.01 -7.65
C VAL A 257 -13.60 6.20 -9.16
N HIS A 258 -14.27 5.31 -9.90
CA HIS A 258 -14.35 5.42 -11.35
C HIS A 258 -15.00 6.74 -11.81
N PHE A 259 -16.05 7.18 -11.15
CA PHE A 259 -16.79 8.39 -11.53
C PHE A 259 -16.25 9.69 -10.93
N LEU A 260 -15.85 9.70 -9.66
CA LEU A 260 -15.50 10.94 -8.94
C LEU A 260 -14.01 11.30 -8.99
N VAL A 261 -13.13 10.31 -9.13
CA VAL A 261 -11.68 10.55 -9.12
C VAL A 261 -11.21 10.95 -10.51
N ARG A 262 -10.27 11.89 -10.58
CA ARG A 262 -9.59 12.27 -11.83
C ARG A 262 -8.25 11.57 -11.94
N GLU A 263 -7.83 11.35 -13.18
CA GLU A 263 -6.51 10.79 -13.47
C GLU A 263 -5.41 11.82 -13.17
N SER A 264 -4.19 11.34 -12.97
CA SER A 264 -3.04 12.21 -12.75
C SER A 264 -2.77 13.13 -13.96
N PRO A 265 -2.65 14.45 -13.76
CA PRO A 265 -2.32 15.37 -14.84
C PRO A 265 -0.94 15.05 -15.43
N ARG A 266 0.03 14.64 -14.60
CA ARG A 266 1.37 14.24 -15.04
C ARG A 266 1.32 13.03 -15.97
N TRP A 267 0.55 12.00 -15.61
CA TRP A 267 0.40 10.81 -16.46
C TRP A 267 -0.25 11.15 -17.80
N LEU A 268 -1.32 11.96 -17.78
CA LEU A 268 -2.02 12.40 -18.99
C LEU A 268 -1.09 13.21 -19.92
N PHE A 269 -0.24 14.08 -19.37
CA PHE A 269 0.76 14.81 -20.14
C PHE A 269 1.80 13.89 -20.80
N VAL A 270 2.36 12.95 -20.04
CA VAL A 270 3.36 11.99 -20.56
C VAL A 270 2.75 11.10 -21.65
N ARG A 271 1.45 10.80 -21.56
CA ARG A 271 0.71 10.01 -22.55
C ARG A 271 0.26 10.79 -23.79
N GLY A 272 0.58 12.08 -23.89
CA GLY A 272 0.15 12.92 -25.00
C GLY A 272 -1.34 13.34 -24.95
N ARG A 273 -2.08 12.99 -23.88
CA ARG A 273 -3.49 13.38 -23.66
C ARG A 273 -3.58 14.79 -23.08
N LYS A 274 -3.11 15.78 -23.85
CA LYS A 274 -2.96 17.17 -23.38
C LYS A 274 -4.29 17.82 -22.98
N GLU A 275 -5.37 17.57 -23.72
CA GLU A 275 -6.69 18.15 -23.45
C GLU A 275 -7.26 17.68 -22.11
N ASP A 276 -7.19 16.38 -21.83
CA ASP A 276 -7.63 15.79 -20.57
C ASP A 276 -6.79 16.28 -19.38
N ALA A 277 -5.48 16.46 -19.61
CA ALA A 277 -4.57 16.99 -18.60
C ALA A 277 -4.93 18.44 -18.23
N ILE A 278 -5.22 19.27 -19.24
CA ILE A 278 -5.68 20.66 -19.06
C ILE A 278 -7.04 20.69 -18.36
N ALA A 279 -7.99 19.82 -18.75
CA ALA A 279 -9.29 19.74 -18.10
C ALA A 279 -9.17 19.36 -16.61
N THR A 280 -8.28 18.43 -16.30
CA THR A 280 -7.97 18.02 -14.93
C THR A 280 -7.36 19.17 -14.13
N LEU A 281 -6.33 19.84 -14.66
CA LEU A 281 -5.71 21.00 -14.02
C LEU A 281 -6.70 22.14 -13.80
N LYS A 282 -7.54 22.47 -14.79
CA LYS A 282 -8.55 23.54 -14.68
C LYS A 282 -9.52 23.32 -13.53
N CYS A 283 -9.88 22.07 -13.26
CA CYS A 283 -10.81 21.79 -12.17
C CYS A 283 -10.13 21.63 -10.80
N ILE A 284 -8.81 21.44 -10.79
CA ILE A 284 -8.00 21.35 -9.57
C ILE A 284 -7.48 22.74 -9.15
N ALA A 285 -7.35 23.67 -10.11
CA ALA A 285 -6.89 25.03 -9.87
C ALA A 285 -7.88 25.83 -8.99
N PRO A 286 -7.39 26.71 -8.10
CA PRO A 286 -8.24 27.56 -7.26
C PRO A 286 -9.20 28.44 -8.07
N ILE A 287 -10.39 28.69 -7.53
CA ILE A 287 -11.43 29.53 -8.16
C ILE A 287 -10.93 30.98 -8.32
N ASP A 288 -10.09 31.49 -7.42
CA ASP A 288 -9.55 32.86 -7.51
C ASP A 288 -8.56 33.06 -8.67
N SER A 289 -7.89 32.01 -9.12
CA SER A 289 -7.07 32.03 -10.34
C SER A 289 -7.91 32.09 -11.63
N ALA A 290 -9.23 31.86 -11.56
CA ALA A 290 -10.12 32.04 -12.72
C ALA A 290 -10.42 33.53 -13.00
N THR A 291 -10.36 34.39 -11.98
CA THR A 291 -10.58 35.84 -12.11
C THR A 291 -9.34 36.54 -12.66
N THR A 292 -8.15 36.03 -12.34
CA THR A 292 -6.92 36.42 -13.03
C THR A 292 -6.87 35.68 -14.36
N LYS A 293 -7.44 36.28 -15.41
CA LYS A 293 -7.28 35.85 -16.81
C LYS A 293 -5.80 35.57 -17.08
N THR A 294 -5.38 34.33 -16.87
CA THR A 294 -4.09 33.84 -17.29
C THR A 294 -4.35 33.02 -18.55
N PRO A 295 -4.32 33.65 -19.74
CA PRO A 295 -4.21 32.91 -21.01
C PRO A 295 -2.99 31.98 -21.04
N PHE A 296 -2.10 32.12 -20.05
CA PHE A 296 -0.95 31.29 -19.74
C PHE A 296 -1.24 29.79 -19.67
N THR A 297 -2.38 29.29 -19.17
CA THR A 297 -2.57 27.82 -19.08
C THR A 297 -2.80 27.14 -20.41
N SER A 298 -3.51 27.75 -21.37
CA SER A 298 -3.69 27.14 -22.69
C SER A 298 -2.51 27.42 -23.61
N SER A 299 -2.03 28.67 -23.69
CA SER A 299 -0.97 29.03 -24.64
C SER A 299 0.41 28.48 -24.24
N PHE A 300 0.72 28.42 -22.94
CA PHE A 300 2.01 27.96 -22.43
C PHE A 300 2.12 26.42 -22.43
N ILE A 301 1.02 25.72 -22.17
CA ILE A 301 0.95 24.25 -22.28
C ILE A 301 0.96 23.81 -23.75
N SER A 302 0.35 24.58 -24.65
CA SER A 302 0.50 24.38 -26.11
C SER A 302 1.95 24.58 -26.57
N SER A 303 2.72 25.49 -25.96
CA SER A 303 4.15 25.68 -26.24
C SER A 303 5.07 24.63 -25.59
N LEU A 304 4.57 23.84 -24.64
CA LEU A 304 5.23 22.63 -24.12
C LEU A 304 5.04 21.49 -25.14
N SER A 305 5.67 21.64 -26.30
CA SER A 305 6.03 20.55 -27.20
C SER A 305 7.30 19.91 -26.67
N LEU A 306 7.18 19.18 -25.56
CA LEU A 306 8.20 18.22 -25.17
C LEU A 306 8.10 17.09 -26.19
N GLU A 307 9.20 16.79 -26.88
CA GLU A 307 9.35 15.64 -27.75
C GLU A 307 8.71 14.44 -27.05
N GLN A 308 7.83 13.75 -27.77
CA GLN A 308 7.19 12.55 -27.28
C GLN A 308 8.25 11.46 -27.24
N GLU A 309 9.10 11.52 -26.21
CA GLU A 309 9.94 10.42 -25.78
C GLU A 309 8.96 9.31 -25.40
N THR A 310 8.66 8.44 -26.36
CA THR A 310 8.09 7.13 -26.09
C THR A 310 9.11 6.41 -25.23
N TRP A 311 9.00 6.58 -23.92
CA TRP A 311 9.64 5.74 -22.93
C TRP A 311 8.99 4.36 -23.03
N ASN A 312 9.26 3.65 -24.13
CA ASN A 312 9.15 2.20 -24.21
C ASN A 312 10.29 1.67 -23.35
N VAL A 313 10.12 1.80 -22.05
CA VAL A 313 11.05 1.24 -21.08
C VAL A 313 10.80 -0.25 -21.09
N ASP A 314 11.62 -0.96 -21.87
CA ASP A 314 11.63 -2.41 -21.81
C ASP A 314 12.00 -2.81 -20.38
N LEU A 315 11.10 -3.50 -19.69
CA LEU A 315 11.26 -3.93 -18.29
C LEU A 315 12.58 -4.66 -18.09
N TYR A 316 12.97 -5.44 -19.09
CA TYR A 316 14.22 -6.17 -19.12
C TYR A 316 15.44 -5.24 -19.11
N SER A 317 15.40 -4.13 -19.87
CA SER A 317 16.47 -3.13 -19.92
C SER A 317 16.60 -2.33 -18.62
N SER A 318 15.48 -2.01 -17.96
CA SER A 318 15.54 -1.32 -16.64
C SER A 318 16.06 -2.23 -15.53
N ILE A 319 15.62 -3.48 -15.50
CA ILE A 319 16.10 -4.45 -14.51
C ILE A 319 17.57 -4.77 -14.75
N SER A 320 18.01 -4.92 -16.01
CA SER A 320 19.43 -5.16 -16.32
C SER A 320 20.32 -4.00 -15.89
N VAL A 321 19.91 -2.75 -16.14
CA VAL A 321 20.64 -1.56 -15.70
C VAL A 321 20.72 -1.46 -14.17
N LEU A 322 19.65 -1.83 -13.46
CA LEU A 322 19.63 -1.85 -11.98
C LEU A 322 20.57 -2.91 -11.39
N VAL A 323 20.65 -4.08 -12.03
CA VAL A 323 21.50 -5.20 -11.60
C VAL A 323 22.98 -4.98 -11.97
N GLU A 324 23.26 -4.35 -13.10
CA GLU A 324 24.62 -4.02 -13.55
C GLU A 324 25.32 -3.02 -12.61
N ARG A 325 24.57 -2.08 -12.04
CA ARG A 325 25.09 -1.09 -11.10
C ARG A 325 25.16 -1.68 -9.69
N ARG A 326 26.34 -2.15 -9.28
CA ARG A 326 26.59 -2.74 -7.95
C ARG A 326 26.09 -1.89 -6.76
N TRP A 327 26.15 -0.56 -6.86
CA TRP A 327 25.60 0.35 -5.84
C TRP A 327 24.06 0.26 -5.75
N ALA A 328 23.37 0.30 -6.89
CA ALA A 328 21.91 0.20 -6.94
C ALA A 328 21.42 -1.17 -6.49
N PHE A 329 22.10 -2.24 -6.91
CA PHE A 329 21.79 -3.61 -6.47
C PHE A 329 21.98 -3.80 -4.95
N ARG A 330 23.08 -3.29 -4.37
CA ARG A 330 23.31 -3.33 -2.92
C ARG A 330 22.24 -2.57 -2.16
N ARG A 331 21.88 -1.37 -2.61
CA ARG A 331 20.84 -0.55 -2.00
C ARG A 331 19.46 -1.22 -2.09
N LEU A 332 19.09 -1.70 -3.28
CA LEU A 332 17.82 -2.42 -3.47
C LEU A 332 17.75 -3.67 -2.59
N SER A 333 18.83 -4.45 -2.53
CA SER A 333 18.89 -5.66 -1.68
C SER A 333 18.76 -5.31 -0.20
N ALA A 334 19.41 -4.24 0.27
CA ALA A 334 19.28 -3.76 1.65
C ALA A 334 17.84 -3.32 1.96
N VAL A 335 17.21 -2.56 1.06
CA VAL A 335 15.81 -2.12 1.18
C VAL A 335 14.84 -3.30 1.19
N MET A 336 15.07 -4.31 0.34
CA MET A 336 14.27 -5.53 0.32
C MET A 336 14.44 -6.34 1.61
N ALA A 337 15.66 -6.47 2.14
CA ALA A 337 15.91 -7.19 3.39
C ALA A 337 15.26 -6.51 4.61
N ILE A 338 15.38 -5.18 4.69
CA ILE A 338 14.73 -4.38 5.74
C ILE A 338 13.20 -4.45 5.62
N GLY A 339 12.68 -4.31 4.40
CA GLY A 339 11.24 -4.42 4.11
C GLY A 339 10.68 -5.79 4.44
N PHE A 340 11.42 -6.86 4.12
CA PHE A 340 11.04 -8.24 4.45
C PHE A 340 10.96 -8.47 5.95
N GLY A 341 12.01 -8.06 6.70
CA GLY A 341 12.01 -8.16 8.16
C GLY A 341 10.85 -7.39 8.80
N THR A 342 10.59 -6.19 8.29
CA THR A 342 9.48 -5.35 8.74
C THR A 342 8.12 -5.98 8.44
N GLY A 343 7.91 -6.45 7.21
CA GLY A 343 6.67 -7.10 6.79
C GLY A 343 6.38 -8.36 7.60
N MET A 344 7.39 -9.18 7.90
CA MET A 344 7.22 -10.35 8.76
C MET A 344 6.72 -9.98 10.16
N VAL A 345 7.26 -8.92 10.78
CA VAL A 345 6.82 -8.49 12.11
C VAL A 345 5.42 -7.89 12.04
N TYR A 346 5.17 -7.00 11.06
CA TYR A 346 3.92 -6.26 10.93
C TYR A 346 2.73 -7.18 10.61
N TYR A 347 2.87 -8.05 9.60
CA TYR A 347 1.79 -8.96 9.20
C TYR A 347 1.77 -10.23 10.06
N GLY A 348 2.92 -10.67 10.59
CA GLY A 348 3.01 -11.87 11.42
C GLY A 348 2.42 -11.69 12.81
N MET A 349 2.49 -10.49 13.40
CA MET A 349 1.94 -10.23 14.75
C MET A 349 0.42 -10.44 14.79
N PRO A 350 -0.42 -9.81 13.93
CA PRO A 350 -1.86 -10.03 13.93
C PRO A 350 -2.27 -11.48 13.65
N LEU A 351 -1.54 -12.17 12.78
CA LEU A 351 -1.78 -13.59 12.47
C LEU A 351 -1.46 -14.50 13.66
N ALA A 352 -0.48 -14.13 14.50
CA ALA A 352 -0.13 -14.86 15.71
C ALA A 352 -1.11 -14.62 16.88
N LEU A 353 -1.88 -13.52 16.88
CA LEU A 353 -2.83 -13.20 17.95
C LEU A 353 -3.94 -14.25 18.11
N GLY A 354 -4.23 -15.02 17.05
CA GLY A 354 -5.17 -16.15 17.09
C GLY A 354 -4.77 -17.29 18.01
N SER A 355 -3.48 -17.40 18.35
CA SER A 355 -2.93 -18.45 19.22
C SER A 355 -2.87 -18.08 20.71
N LEU A 356 -3.26 -16.86 21.07
CA LEU A 356 -3.25 -16.39 22.46
C LEU A 356 -4.54 -16.81 23.19
N ASN A 357 -4.42 -17.14 24.47
CA ASN A 357 -5.56 -17.48 25.35
C ASN A 357 -6.47 -16.28 25.72
N PHE A 358 -6.31 -15.13 25.07
CA PHE A 358 -7.12 -13.93 25.29
C PHE A 358 -8.24 -13.81 24.25
N ASN A 359 -9.23 -12.96 24.50
CA ASN A 359 -10.30 -12.72 23.54
C ASN A 359 -9.75 -12.13 22.23
N LEU A 360 -9.79 -12.92 21.15
CA LEU A 360 -9.28 -12.57 19.83
C LEU A 360 -9.72 -11.17 19.35
N TYR A 361 -11.00 -10.83 19.53
CA TYR A 361 -11.54 -9.55 19.07
C TYR A 361 -10.88 -8.37 19.79
N LEU A 362 -10.74 -8.47 21.11
CA LEU A 362 -10.09 -7.43 21.91
C LEU A 362 -8.58 -7.34 21.64
N SER A 363 -7.89 -8.48 21.48
CA SER A 363 -6.47 -8.51 21.10
C SER A 363 -6.21 -7.71 19.82
N VAL A 364 -7.00 -7.99 18.76
CA VAL A 364 -6.84 -7.31 17.48
C VAL A 364 -7.25 -5.85 17.57
N THR A 365 -8.28 -5.51 18.35
CA THR A 365 -8.66 -4.11 18.62
C THR A 365 -7.54 -3.33 19.30
N PHE A 366 -6.91 -3.86 20.34
CA PHE A 366 -5.79 -3.18 21.01
C PHE A 366 -4.58 -3.05 20.09
N ASN A 367 -4.30 -4.07 19.28
CA ASN A 367 -3.24 -3.98 18.29
C ASN A 367 -3.49 -2.86 17.27
N ALA A 368 -4.69 -2.81 16.68
CA ALA A 368 -5.07 -1.74 15.75
C ALA A 368 -5.07 -0.35 16.44
N LEU A 369 -5.52 -0.27 17.69
CA LEU A 369 -5.54 0.96 18.46
C LEU A 369 -4.12 1.46 18.76
N SER A 370 -3.16 0.56 18.95
CA SER A 370 -1.75 0.91 19.18
C SER A 370 -1.11 1.64 17.99
N GLU A 371 -1.66 1.48 16.77
CA GLU A 371 -1.19 2.17 15.57
C GLU A 371 -1.70 3.62 15.47
N LEU A 372 -2.85 3.96 16.05
CA LEU A 372 -3.44 5.30 15.93
C LEU A 372 -2.56 6.42 16.55
N PRO A 373 -2.02 6.28 17.78
CA PRO A 373 -1.12 7.29 18.34
C PRO A 373 0.11 7.52 17.46
N ALA A 374 0.65 6.46 16.87
CA ALA A 374 1.79 6.55 15.97
C ALA A 374 1.45 7.36 14.71
N SER A 375 0.33 7.08 14.06
CA SER A 375 -0.12 7.84 12.87
C SER A 375 -0.40 9.30 13.20
N LEU A 376 -0.96 9.61 14.38
CA LEU A 376 -1.20 10.99 14.80
C LEU A 376 0.10 11.75 15.08
N ILE A 377 1.07 11.12 15.74
CA ILE A 377 2.39 11.70 15.96
C ILE A 377 3.07 11.97 14.62
N ALA A 378 3.05 11.00 13.69
CA ALA A 378 3.60 11.18 12.35
C ALA A 378 2.95 12.37 11.62
N PHE A 379 1.63 12.54 11.72
CA PHE A 379 0.92 13.66 11.10
C PHE A 379 1.43 15.03 11.57
N PHE A 380 1.67 15.22 12.88
CA PHE A 380 2.13 16.49 13.42
C PHE A 380 3.61 16.77 13.15
N PHE A 381 4.46 15.73 13.15
CA PHE A 381 5.91 15.89 13.02
C PHE A 381 6.42 15.89 11.57
N ILE A 382 5.64 15.44 10.60
CA ILE A 382 6.07 15.38 9.19
C ILE A 382 6.43 16.76 8.62
N ASP A 383 5.74 17.82 9.05
CA ASP A 383 6.03 19.20 8.64
C ASP A 383 7.31 19.75 9.27
N GLN A 384 7.70 19.25 10.46
CA GLN A 384 8.95 19.63 11.11
C GLN A 384 10.16 18.91 10.48
N MET A 385 9.98 17.68 10.02
CA MET A 385 11.05 16.87 9.42
C MET A 385 11.46 17.31 8.00
N ASN A 386 10.60 18.07 7.31
CA ASN A 386 10.87 18.58 5.96
C ASN A 386 11.81 19.80 5.92
N ARG A 387 12.24 20.31 7.08
CA ARG A 387 13.28 21.35 7.21
C ARG A 387 14.61 20.66 7.53
N GLU A 388 15.57 20.80 6.62
CA GLU A 388 16.87 20.11 6.60
C GLU A 388 17.52 19.93 7.99
N ASN A 389 17.98 18.69 8.26
CA ASN A 389 18.83 18.26 9.39
C ASN A 389 18.18 17.80 10.70
N VAL A 390 17.02 17.12 10.66
CA VAL A 390 16.57 16.34 11.83
C VAL A 390 16.62 14.85 11.50
N THR A 391 17.50 14.15 12.22
CA THR A 391 17.59 12.69 12.26
C THR A 391 16.19 12.14 12.50
N PRO A 392 15.67 11.19 11.70
CA PRO A 392 14.33 10.69 11.95
C PRO A 392 14.36 10.03 13.32
N CYS A 393 13.56 10.53 14.23
CA CYS A 393 13.24 9.95 15.53
C CYS A 393 11.72 10.01 15.58
N PHE A 394 11.11 8.84 15.75
CA PHE A 394 9.66 8.57 15.94
C PHE A 394 8.82 8.18 14.71
N HIS A 395 8.48 6.88 14.71
CA HIS A 395 7.21 6.26 14.31
C HIS A 395 6.50 6.77 13.05
N GLN A 396 7.24 6.81 11.95
CA GLN A 396 6.66 6.81 10.60
C GLN A 396 6.35 5.35 10.20
N PRO A 397 5.20 5.05 9.59
CA PRO A 397 4.97 3.74 9.00
C PRO A 397 6.08 3.42 7.99
N LEU A 398 6.69 2.25 8.17
CA LEU A 398 7.96 1.83 7.57
C LEU A 398 7.99 1.81 6.02
N TRP A 399 6.84 2.00 5.37
CA TRP A 399 6.70 2.17 3.92
C TRP A 399 7.19 3.53 3.41
N ASP A 400 7.03 4.60 4.19
CA ASP A 400 7.62 5.91 3.88
C ASP A 400 9.14 5.88 3.98
N LEU A 401 9.69 5.01 4.84
CA LEU A 401 11.12 4.78 4.93
C LEU A 401 11.67 4.15 3.66
N GLN A 402 10.90 3.33 2.96
CA GLN A 402 11.27 2.76 1.66
C GLN A 402 11.37 3.84 0.59
N HIS A 403 10.44 4.81 0.59
CA HIS A 403 10.50 5.99 -0.30
C HIS A 403 11.63 6.95 0.08
N TYR A 404 11.84 7.21 1.37
CA TYR A 404 12.93 8.05 1.89
C TYR A 404 14.31 7.42 1.60
N VAL A 405 14.46 6.11 1.85
CA VAL A 405 15.66 5.33 1.49
C VAL A 405 15.81 5.15 -0.01
N CYS A 406 14.81 5.43 -0.85
CA CYS A 406 14.97 5.54 -2.31
C CYS A 406 15.31 6.98 -2.77
N ALA A 407 14.94 8.00 -2.01
CA ALA A 407 15.20 9.42 -2.32
C ALA A 407 16.55 9.94 -1.78
N GLU A 408 17.08 9.36 -0.69
CA GLU A 408 18.28 9.84 -0.01
C GLU A 408 19.55 9.55 -0.83
N ARG A 409 20.30 10.57 -1.28
CA ARG A 409 21.47 10.38 -2.16
C ARG A 409 22.77 10.01 -1.44
N ASP A 410 22.80 10.08 -0.11
CA ASP A 410 24.03 10.09 0.67
C ASP A 410 24.23 8.79 1.49
N GLU A 411 25.39 8.12 1.31
CA GLU A 411 25.71 6.81 1.91
C GLU A 411 25.86 6.88 3.45
N SER A 412 26.25 8.03 4.00
CA SER A 412 26.47 8.19 5.45
C SER A 412 25.18 8.16 6.29
N ASN A 413 24.02 8.45 5.67
CA ASN A 413 22.71 8.41 6.34
C ASN A 413 22.11 7.00 6.37
N MET A 414 22.61 6.05 5.56
CA MET A 414 22.08 4.69 5.48
C MET A 414 22.33 3.87 6.76
N ASP A 415 23.47 4.04 7.42
CA ASP A 415 23.75 3.38 8.71
C ASP A 415 22.88 3.95 9.84
N LYS A 416 22.60 5.26 9.81
CA LYS A 416 21.68 5.92 10.75
C LYS A 416 20.26 5.42 10.57
N ILE A 417 19.80 5.28 9.32
CA ILE A 417 18.48 4.74 9.01
C ILE A 417 18.37 3.26 9.41
N THR A 418 19.41 2.46 9.17
CA THR A 418 19.42 1.03 9.55
C THR A 418 19.37 0.85 11.06
N ASN A 419 20.12 1.66 11.81
CA ASN A 419 20.06 1.69 13.28
C ASN A 419 18.70 2.20 13.78
N TRP A 420 18.09 3.15 13.08
CA TRP A 420 16.76 3.66 13.39
C TRP A 420 15.65 2.63 13.17
N VAL A 421 15.68 1.87 12.07
CA VAL A 421 14.74 0.77 11.85
C VAL A 421 14.88 -0.28 12.94
N ARG A 422 16.13 -0.60 13.32
CA ARG A 422 16.40 -1.53 14.42
C ARG A 422 15.80 -1.03 15.73
N ALA A 423 15.90 0.28 16.01
CA ALA A 423 15.29 0.93 17.18
C ALA A 423 13.75 0.98 17.10
N CYS A 424 13.15 1.25 15.93
CA CYS A 424 11.70 1.27 15.74
C CYS A 424 11.07 -0.12 15.87
N VAL A 425 11.69 -1.16 15.29
CA VAL A 425 11.26 -2.56 15.46
C VAL A 425 11.39 -2.99 16.93
N PHE A 426 12.44 -2.53 17.62
CA PHE A 426 12.62 -2.75 19.05
C PHE A 426 11.57 -2.03 19.90
N PHE A 427 11.21 -0.79 19.55
CA PHE A 427 10.22 0.00 20.27
C PHE A 427 8.78 -0.49 20.03
N GLN A 428 8.47 -0.93 18.81
CA GLN A 428 7.19 -1.58 18.50
C GLN A 428 7.07 -2.93 19.19
N ARG A 429 8.17 -3.69 19.32
CA ARG A 429 8.24 -4.85 20.23
C ARG A 429 8.02 -4.46 21.68
N LEU A 430 8.61 -3.38 22.17
CA LEU A 430 8.43 -2.91 23.54
C LEU A 430 6.99 -2.47 23.84
N LEU A 431 6.35 -1.73 22.94
CA LEU A 431 4.95 -1.29 23.09
C LEU A 431 3.97 -2.45 22.98
N SER A 432 4.20 -3.40 22.06
CA SER A 432 3.40 -4.62 21.95
C SER A 432 3.62 -5.55 23.15
N VAL A 433 4.85 -5.65 23.67
CA VAL A 433 5.16 -6.39 24.92
C VAL A 433 4.59 -5.69 26.15
N GLN A 434 4.58 -4.36 26.22
CA GLN A 434 3.98 -3.60 27.32
C GLN A 434 2.44 -3.67 27.28
N CYS A 435 1.83 -3.62 26.09
CA CYS A 435 0.39 -3.90 25.95
C CYS A 435 0.06 -5.35 26.31
N LEU A 436 0.87 -6.32 25.89
CA LEU A 436 0.70 -7.72 26.29
C LEU A 436 0.92 -7.91 27.81
N ALA A 437 1.91 -7.26 28.42
CA ALA A 437 2.13 -7.31 29.87
C ALA A 437 0.95 -6.71 30.64
N TYR A 438 0.37 -5.60 30.16
CA TYR A 438 -0.82 -4.99 30.75
C TYR A 438 -2.11 -5.80 30.56
N ILE A 439 -2.10 -6.80 29.66
CA ILE A 439 -3.21 -7.74 29.43
C ILE A 439 -3.05 -9.02 30.30
N TYR A 440 -1.83 -9.33 30.75
CA TYR A 440 -1.50 -10.53 31.52
C TYR A 440 -1.33 -10.29 33.04
N ASP A 441 -1.19 -9.04 33.48
CA ASP A 441 -1.39 -8.59 34.87
C ASP A 441 -2.85 -8.17 35.11
#